data_AF-A0A5E7V804-F1
#
_entry.id   AF-A0A5E7V804-F1
#
_cell.length_a   1.000
_cell.length_b   1.000
_cell.length_c   1.000
_cell.angle_alpha   90.00
_cell.angle_beta   90.00
_cell.angle_gamma   90.00
#
_symmetry.space_group_name_H-M   'P 1'
#
loop_
_entity.id
_entity.type
_entity.pdbx_description
1 polymer ?
#
loop_
_entity_poly.entity_id
_entity_poly.type
_entity_poly.pdbx_seq_one_letter_code
_entity_poly.pdbx_strand_id
1 'polypeptide(L)'
;MRDFIDTSNNSIWSFDDDVVFEIEEGIYTFYTASGVKVVNVPTTLAPYTPPVITPEEAAVIEKKRLWRVRQQDALVALVATDTVALRCFKAGVPYPQDWNEYTWALRDIISVEGGDPAAQFPIEPDYPANT
;
A
#
# COMPACT_ATOMS: atom_id res chain seq x y z
N MET A 1 18.63 13.74 16.70
CA MET A 1 17.70 13.03 17.58
C MET A 1 18.03 11.55 17.49
N ARG A 2 18.03 10.81 18.61
CA ARG A 2 18.31 9.37 18.65
C ARG A 2 17.08 8.61 19.14
N ASP A 3 16.72 7.55 18.43
CA ASP A 3 15.55 6.73 18.74
C ASP A 3 15.95 5.43 19.45
N PHE A 4 15.16 5.07 20.45
CA PHE A 4 15.25 3.83 21.21
C PHE A 4 13.90 3.14 21.20
N ILE A 5 13.90 1.82 21.31
CA ILE A 5 12.69 1.01 21.45
C ILE A 5 12.65 0.37 22.83
N ASP A 6 11.51 0.46 23.48
CA ASP A 6 11.24 -0.28 24.70
C ASP A 6 10.85 -1.71 24.33
N THR A 7 11.73 -2.66 24.64
CA THR A 7 11.54 -4.08 24.32
C THR A 7 10.36 -4.73 25.06
N SER A 8 9.82 -4.10 26.10
CA SER A 8 8.70 -4.64 26.87
C SER A 8 7.32 -4.37 26.24
N ASN A 9 7.18 -3.26 25.52
CA ASN A 9 5.90 -2.78 24.97
C ASN A 9 6.01 -2.31 23.51
N ASN A 10 7.19 -2.41 22.91
CA ASN A 10 7.49 -2.03 21.54
C ASN A 10 7.26 -0.54 21.22
N SER A 11 7.30 0.33 22.23
CA SER A 11 7.14 1.80 22.07
C SER A 11 8.47 2.45 21.69
N ILE A 12 8.42 3.42 20.77
CA ILE A 12 9.60 4.19 20.34
C ILE A 12 9.73 5.44 21.23
N TRP A 13 10.94 5.67 21.71
CA TRP A 13 11.36 6.81 22.51
C TRP A 13 12.40 7.61 21.74
N SER A 14 12.12 8.88 21.47
CA SER A 14 13.04 9.78 20.78
C SER A 14 13.68 10.73 21.79
N PHE A 15 15.01 10.77 21.80
CA PHE A 15 15.79 11.67 22.64
C PHE A 15 16.51 12.71 21.78
N ASP A 16 16.63 13.91 22.31
CA ASP A 16 17.44 14.98 21.71
C ASP A 16 18.93 14.58 21.65
N ASP A 17 19.69 15.20 20.74
CA ASP A 17 21.10 14.84 20.51
C ASP A 17 22.04 15.20 21.66
N ASP A 18 21.57 16.04 22.58
CA ASP A 18 22.28 16.48 23.78
C ASP A 18 22.09 15.50 24.95
N VAL A 19 21.21 14.50 24.81
CA VAL A 19 21.06 13.41 25.76
C VAL A 19 22.18 12.39 25.56
N VAL A 20 22.99 12.21 26.59
CA VAL A 20 24.05 11.21 26.65
C VAL A 20 23.50 9.97 27.34
N PHE A 21 23.92 8.77 26.90
CA PHE A 21 23.55 7.54 27.56
C PHE A 21 24.79 6.71 27.92
N GLU A 22 24.69 5.99 29.03
CA GLU A 22 25.65 5.01 29.49
C GLU A 22 25.01 3.63 29.46
N ILE A 23 25.83 2.61 29.22
CA ILE A 23 25.39 1.22 29.17
C ILE A 23 26.13 0.47 30.27
N GLU A 24 25.39 -0.01 31.26
CA GLU A 24 25.91 -0.84 32.34
C GLU A 24 25.09 -2.12 32.39
N GLU A 25 25.75 -3.28 32.25
CA GLU A 25 25.09 -4.60 32.22
C GLU A 25 23.95 -4.72 31.17
N GLY A 26 24.00 -3.94 30.09
CA GLY A 26 22.99 -3.91 29.03
C GLY A 26 21.77 -3.02 29.33
N ILE A 27 21.80 -2.28 30.45
CA ILE A 27 20.78 -1.30 30.81
C ILE A 27 21.24 0.09 30.35
N TYR A 28 20.38 0.77 29.60
CA TYR A 28 20.64 2.13 29.12
C TYR A 28 20.18 3.14 30.18
N THR A 29 21.11 3.98 30.64
CA THR A 29 20.82 5.11 31.53
C THR A 29 21.08 6.42 30.81
N PHE A 30 20.13 7.36 30.86
CA PHE A 30 20.15 8.60 30.09
C PHE A 30 20.41 9.82 30.99
N TYR A 31 21.19 10.77 30.49
CA TYR A 31 21.58 12.01 31.16
C TYR A 31 21.40 13.19 30.22
N THR A 32 20.95 14.32 30.75
CA THR A 32 20.90 15.60 30.00
C THR A 32 22.32 16.15 29.78
N ALA A 33 22.47 17.14 28.91
CA ALA A 33 23.74 17.83 28.66
C ALA A 33 24.42 18.40 29.93
N SER A 34 23.63 18.68 30.97
CA SER A 34 24.10 19.17 32.27
C SER A 34 24.54 18.06 33.23
N GLY A 35 24.53 16.79 32.79
CA GLY A 35 24.86 15.62 33.61
C GLY A 35 23.76 15.18 34.57
N VAL A 36 22.53 15.68 34.41
CA VAL A 36 21.39 15.30 35.26
C VAL A 36 20.73 14.06 34.68
N LYS A 37 20.59 13.01 35.51
CA LYS A 37 19.90 11.78 35.12
C LYS A 37 18.46 12.05 34.71
N VAL A 38 18.06 11.55 33.55
CA VAL A 38 16.67 11.59 33.10
C VAL A 38 15.88 10.56 33.89
N VAL A 39 14.90 11.03 34.66
CA VAL A 39 14.03 10.20 35.51
C VAL A 39 12.79 9.80 34.68
N ASN A 40 12.26 8.58 34.89
CA ASN A 40 11.12 7.97 34.15
C ASN A 40 11.43 7.37 32.77
N VAL A 41 12.68 6.97 32.53
CA VAL A 41 13.03 6.22 31.31
C VAL A 41 12.99 4.71 31.60
N PRO A 42 12.36 3.87 30.75
CA PRO A 42 12.39 2.42 30.90
C PRO A 42 13.82 1.86 30.86
N THR A 43 14.10 0.86 31.69
CA THR A 43 15.40 0.17 31.69
C THR A 43 15.54 -0.85 30.55
N THR A 44 14.45 -1.12 29.83
CA THR A 44 14.31 -2.06 28.71
C THR A 44 14.53 -1.40 27.35
N LEU A 45 15.06 -0.17 27.32
CA LEU A 45 15.36 0.53 26.08
C LEU A 45 16.56 -0.11 25.37
N ALA A 46 16.43 -0.23 24.05
CA ALA A 46 17.51 -0.62 23.14
C ALA A 46 17.55 0.34 21.94
N PRO A 47 18.69 0.54 21.26
CA PRO A 47 18.76 1.38 20.08
C PRO A 47 17.75 0.93 19.03
N TYR A 48 16.90 1.84 18.57
CA TYR A 48 15.93 1.50 17.54
C TYR A 48 16.66 1.33 16.22
N THR A 49 16.56 0.14 15.63
CA THR A 49 17.00 -0.12 14.26
C THR A 49 15.73 -0.30 13.43
N PRO A 50 15.45 0.59 12.47
CA PRO A 50 14.29 0.42 11.62
C PRO A 50 14.40 -0.92 10.89
N PRO A 51 13.28 -1.64 10.68
CA PRO A 51 13.31 -2.90 9.96
C PRO A 51 13.90 -2.68 8.56
N VAL A 52 14.95 -3.43 8.23
CA VAL A 52 15.53 -3.43 6.89
C VAL A 52 14.54 -4.13 5.97
N ILE A 53 13.91 -3.37 5.07
CA ILE A 53 13.03 -3.96 4.04
C ILE A 53 13.92 -4.77 3.11
N THR A 54 13.66 -6.07 3.03
CA THR A 54 14.38 -6.94 2.10
C THR A 54 13.98 -6.62 0.65
N PRO A 55 14.85 -6.87 -0.35
CA PRO A 55 14.48 -6.68 -1.76
C PRO A 55 13.22 -7.47 -2.17
N GLU A 56 13.00 -8.61 -1.54
CA GLU A 56 11.84 -9.48 -1.75
C GLU A 56 10.55 -8.83 -1.25
N GLU A 57 10.56 -8.27 -0.04
CA GLU A 57 9.41 -7.52 0.51
C GLU A 57 9.13 -6.26 -0.31
N ALA A 58 10.17 -5.54 -0.74
CA ALA A 58 10.03 -4.38 -1.61
C ALA A 58 9.35 -4.75 -2.93
N ALA A 59 9.71 -5.87 -3.54
CA ALA A 59 9.07 -6.37 -4.76
C ALA A 59 7.59 -6.71 -4.55
N VAL A 60 7.23 -7.30 -3.40
CA VAL A 60 5.83 -7.58 -3.05
C VAL A 60 5.02 -6.28 -2.90
N ILE A 61 5.58 -5.27 -2.24
CA ILE A 61 4.94 -3.95 -2.09
C ILE A 61 4.71 -3.32 -3.45
N GLU A 62 5.71 -3.32 -4.33
CA GLU A 62 5.57 -2.73 -5.66
C GLU A 62 4.57 -3.49 -6.52
N LYS A 63 4.58 -4.83 -6.49
CA LYS A 63 3.58 -5.63 -7.19
C LYS A 63 2.16 -5.31 -6.73
N LYS A 64 1.94 -5.17 -5.42
CA LYS A 64 0.64 -4.76 -4.86
C LYS A 64 0.24 -3.35 -5.31
N ARG A 65 1.20 -2.42 -5.36
CA ARG A 65 0.96 -1.05 -5.86
C ARG A 65 0.51 -1.06 -7.33
N LEU A 66 1.24 -1.77 -8.18
CA LEU A 66 0.91 -1.89 -9.61
C LEU A 66 -0.45 -2.58 -9.82
N TRP A 67 -0.78 -3.58 -9.01
CA TRP A 67 -2.10 -4.22 -9.07
C TRP A 67 -3.23 -3.22 -8.80
N ARG A 68 -3.09 -2.35 -7.79
CA ARG A 68 -4.09 -1.31 -7.48
C ARG A 68 -4.27 -0.32 -8.64
N VAL A 69 -3.18 0.07 -9.30
CA VAL A 69 -3.27 0.93 -10.50
C VAL A 69 -4.08 0.24 -11.58
N ARG A 70 -3.80 -1.04 -11.84
CA ARG A 70 -4.56 -1.83 -12.82
C ARG A 70 -6.04 -1.95 -12.48
N GLN A 71 -6.39 -2.13 -11.21
CA GLN A 71 -7.79 -2.14 -10.77
C GLN A 71 -8.46 -0.78 -11.00
N GLN A 72 -7.74 0.32 -10.80
CA GLN A 72 -8.24 1.66 -11.10
C GLN A 72 -8.48 1.86 -12.60
N ASP A 73 -7.56 1.41 -13.45
CA ASP A 73 -7.75 1.47 -14.91
C ASP A 73 -8.97 0.64 -15.35
N ALA A 74 -9.16 -0.55 -14.75
CA ALA A 74 -10.32 -1.38 -14.99
C ALA A 74 -11.64 -0.73 -14.55
N LEU A 75 -11.65 0.01 -13.44
CA LEU A 75 -12.81 0.79 -13.00
C LEU A 75 -13.15 1.90 -13.99
N VAL A 76 -12.14 2.64 -14.48
CA VAL A 76 -12.35 3.69 -15.48
C VAL A 76 -12.94 3.10 -16.77
N ALA A 77 -12.38 1.99 -17.25
CA ALA A 77 -12.90 1.28 -18.41
C ALA A 77 -14.33 0.76 -18.18
N LEU A 78 -14.64 0.23 -16.98
CA LEU A 78 -15.97 -0.27 -16.64
C LEU A 78 -17.01 0.85 -16.69
N VAL A 79 -16.69 2.06 -16.21
CA VAL A 79 -17.57 3.23 -16.32
C VAL A 79 -17.83 3.59 -17.79
N ALA A 80 -16.85 3.42 -18.68
CA ALA A 80 -17.06 3.64 -20.12
C ALA A 80 -18.04 2.61 -20.71
N THR A 81 -18.02 1.36 -20.26
CA THR A 81 -18.97 0.32 -20.70
C THR A 81 -20.43 0.69 -20.39
N ASP A 82 -20.69 1.37 -19.27
CA ASP A 82 -22.03 1.85 -18.90
C ASP A 82 -22.59 2.84 -19.93
N THR A 83 -21.72 3.68 -20.51
CA THR A 83 -22.13 4.62 -21.57
C THR A 83 -22.59 3.88 -22.83
N VAL A 84 -21.90 2.81 -23.21
CA VAL A 84 -22.28 1.96 -24.35
C VAL A 84 -23.60 1.25 -24.08
N ALA A 85 -23.76 0.69 -22.87
CA ALA A 85 -25.00 0.04 -22.46
C ALA A 85 -26.21 1.01 -22.53
N LEU A 86 -26.02 2.25 -22.05
CA LEU A 86 -27.05 3.29 -22.14
C LEU A 86 -27.39 3.68 -23.59
N ARG A 87 -26.40 3.76 -24.48
CA ARG A 87 -26.63 4.05 -25.90
C ARG A 87 -27.37 2.92 -26.61
N CYS A 88 -26.98 1.66 -26.37
CA CYS A 88 -27.68 0.49 -26.89
C CYS A 88 -29.15 0.49 -26.47
N PHE A 89 -29.39 0.73 -25.17
CA PHE A 89 -30.75 0.83 -24.63
C PHE A 89 -31.56 1.93 -25.32
N LYS A 90 -30.99 3.13 -25.50
CA LYS A 90 -31.67 4.25 -26.18
C LYS A 90 -31.95 3.97 -27.67
N ALA A 91 -31.06 3.24 -28.33
CA ALA A 91 -31.23 2.82 -29.72
C ALA A 91 -32.20 1.64 -29.88
N GLY A 92 -32.65 1.01 -28.78
CA GLY A 92 -33.48 -0.21 -28.84
C GLY A 92 -32.71 -1.43 -29.33
N VAL A 93 -31.38 -1.43 -29.22
CA VAL A 93 -30.49 -2.50 -29.67
C VAL A 93 -29.99 -3.28 -28.44
N PRO A 94 -29.90 -4.62 -28.50
CA PRO A 94 -29.31 -5.40 -27.40
C PRO A 94 -27.85 -5.02 -27.16
N TYR A 95 -27.43 -5.07 -25.90
CA TYR A 95 -26.02 -4.87 -25.54
C TYR A 95 -25.16 -5.97 -26.17
N PRO A 96 -24.11 -5.64 -26.96
CA PRO A 96 -23.36 -6.66 -27.70
C PRO A 96 -22.68 -7.67 -26.77
N GLN A 97 -22.59 -8.92 -27.24
CA GLN A 97 -21.98 -10.01 -26.48
C GLN A 97 -20.50 -9.72 -26.15
N ASP A 98 -19.72 -9.24 -27.11
CA ASP A 98 -18.30 -8.92 -26.92
C ASP A 98 -18.08 -7.85 -25.85
N TRP A 99 -18.99 -6.87 -25.79
CA TRP A 99 -19.00 -5.84 -24.75
C TRP A 99 -19.37 -6.39 -23.37
N ASN A 100 -20.27 -7.37 -23.32
CA ASN A 100 -20.56 -8.10 -22.09
C ASN A 100 -19.32 -8.86 -21.61
N GLU A 101 -18.65 -9.61 -22.48
CA GLU A 101 -17.41 -10.34 -22.14
C GLU A 101 -16.31 -9.41 -21.65
N TYR A 102 -16.12 -8.27 -22.32
CA TYR A 102 -15.19 -7.22 -21.87
C TYR A 102 -15.55 -6.70 -20.46
N THR A 103 -16.83 -6.40 -20.22
CA THR A 103 -17.32 -5.94 -18.91
C THR A 103 -17.06 -6.96 -17.80
N TRP A 104 -17.26 -8.25 -18.07
CA TRP A 104 -16.98 -9.32 -17.11
C TRP A 104 -15.48 -9.43 -16.82
N ALA A 105 -14.63 -9.38 -17.85
CA ALA A 105 -13.18 -9.41 -17.68
C ALA A 105 -12.67 -8.23 -16.82
N LEU A 106 -13.25 -7.04 -16.99
CA LEU A 106 -12.94 -5.89 -16.13
C LEU A 106 -13.37 -6.11 -14.68
N ARG A 107 -14.57 -6.65 -14.46
CA ARG A 107 -15.08 -6.97 -13.10
C ARG A 107 -14.22 -8.01 -12.41
N ASP A 108 -13.74 -9.01 -13.13
CA ASP A 108 -12.83 -10.03 -12.58
C ASP A 108 -11.54 -9.38 -12.05
N ILE A 109 -10.92 -8.47 -12.81
CA ILE A 109 -9.73 -7.72 -12.38
C ILE A 109 -10.01 -6.93 -11.09
N ILE A 110 -11.16 -6.26 -11.02
CA ILE A 110 -11.52 -5.44 -9.85
C ILE A 110 -11.79 -6.30 -8.62
N SER A 111 -12.37 -7.49 -8.79
CA SER A 111 -12.85 -8.32 -7.69
C SER A 111 -11.74 -9.02 -6.89
N VAL A 112 -10.57 -9.26 -7.50
CA VAL A 112 -9.50 -10.03 -6.86
C VAL A 112 -8.50 -9.12 -6.14
N GLU A 113 -8.09 -9.50 -4.92
CA GLU A 113 -7.20 -8.70 -4.07
C GLU A 113 -5.79 -8.51 -4.66
N GLY A 114 -5.34 -9.46 -5.48
CA GLY A 114 -4.03 -9.45 -6.10
C GLY A 114 -4.00 -10.26 -7.39
N GLY A 115 -3.07 -9.89 -8.28
CA GLY A 115 -2.88 -10.57 -9.55
C GLY A 115 -1.54 -10.21 -10.18
N ASP A 116 -1.39 -10.56 -11.46
CA ASP A 116 -0.24 -10.15 -12.25
C ASP A 116 -0.52 -8.79 -12.92
N PRO A 117 0.14 -7.70 -12.48
CA PRO A 117 -0.04 -6.39 -13.11
C PRO A 117 0.44 -6.36 -14.56
N ALA A 118 1.35 -7.26 -14.96
CA ALA A 118 1.90 -7.35 -16.31
C ALA A 118 1.05 -8.20 -17.27
N ALA A 119 0.00 -8.86 -16.77
CA ALA A 119 -0.92 -9.61 -17.63
C ALA A 119 -1.55 -8.69 -18.68
N GLN A 120 -1.88 -9.23 -19.86
CA GLN A 120 -2.53 -8.44 -20.90
C GLN A 120 -3.85 -7.86 -20.39
N PHE A 121 -4.08 -6.55 -20.62
CA PHE A 121 -5.35 -5.91 -20.29
C PHE A 121 -6.43 -6.35 -21.28
N PRO A 122 -7.70 -6.52 -20.85
CA PRO A 122 -8.78 -6.88 -21.76
C PRO A 122 -8.84 -5.92 -22.96
N ILE A 123 -9.05 -6.46 -24.16
CA ILE A 123 -9.09 -5.67 -25.38
C ILE A 123 -10.49 -5.04 -25.49
N GLU A 124 -10.55 -3.72 -25.66
CA GLU A 124 -11.81 -3.00 -25.88
C GLU A 124 -12.42 -3.44 -27.23
N PRO A 125 -13.68 -3.91 -27.27
CA PRO A 125 -14.35 -4.25 -28.51
C PRO A 125 -14.68 -3.01 -29.35
N ASP A 126 -14.92 -3.21 -30.64
CA ASP A 126 -15.43 -2.14 -31.49
C ASP A 126 -16.80 -1.64 -31.02
N TYR A 127 -17.03 -0.33 -31.18
CA TYR A 127 -18.33 0.26 -30.84
C TYR A 127 -19.43 -0.34 -31.73
N PRO A 128 -20.60 -0.70 -31.15
CA PRO A 128 -21.71 -1.21 -31.94
C PRO A 128 -22.18 -0.19 -32.97
N ALA A 129 -22.50 -0.68 -34.17
CA ALA A 129 -23.06 0.16 -35.22
C ALA A 129 -24.39 0.78 -34.75
N ASN A 130 -24.58 2.07 -35.03
CA ASN A 130 -25.80 2.84 -34.70
C ASN A 130 -26.05 3.11 -33.20
N THR A 131 -25.01 3.19 -32.35
CA THR A 131 -25.11 3.62 -30.94
C THR A 131 -24.49 4.97 -30.63
#